data_AF-A0A2E7CPR7-F1
#
_entry.id   AF-A0A2E7CPR7-F1
#
_cell.length_a   1.000
_cell.length_b   1.000
_cell.length_c   1.000
_cell.angle_alpha   90.00
_cell.angle_beta   90.00
_cell.angle_gamma   90.00
#
_symmetry.space_group_name_H-M   'P 1'
#
loop_
_entity.id
_entity.type
_entity.pdbx_description
1 polymer ?
#
loop_
_entity_poly.entity_id
_entity_poly.type
_entity_poly.pdbx_seq_one_letter_code
_entity_poly.pdbx_strand_id
1 'polypeptide(L)'
;MIFLILPQAFGLGESLDIELVHPSVAMDAPMGIESPRIGDFGDLNVSVQSQYIRDPLILYKDNIDQGAVVRRKQVLQTALLFDLSPKFGFKLTAPLALQWSTDHPDLARNGSAMGDLTLGMRLGLWESYEGAVSIRGDIHIPSSTPGSWLGEDNSRGTISILSCYRYKNAEATVELGGHMRTPTNTEKDFVLGNELISTTALRWHLWPGRVSFGNTLLMRSGTNNLFKGGAETPIEILSFLQLQATADQQWILGTGKGLSAGYGASEFRAFVAYRYQRPDNTPPPPPPPPDLPDPPPTVEEKIEDPPEEVWEEGELARVEENQIAIRGEIKFELGTATILTESKPTLTYIADLINSDVEIGHVVIEGHASEEGSFTYNYELSNLRARAIFRALVGSGVHPDRISHRGYGEALPKIQGEGADIAQNRRVEFHIIRLDPPDTELDLRELQHAPWDGGILQLTLPQPKKPEPKQIDNALDVSVEDFLEMEPSPSENSAEPDSDDPSVEEPSP
;
A
#
# COMPACT_ATOMS: atom_id res chain seq x y z
N MET A 1 -11.03 35.24 -6.17
CA MET A 1 -11.94 35.38 -7.33
C MET A 1 -11.23 36.27 -8.35
N ILE A 2 -10.38 35.67 -9.20
CA ILE A 2 -9.64 36.38 -10.26
C ILE A 2 -10.21 35.86 -11.57
N PHE A 3 -11.02 36.70 -12.23
CA PHE A 3 -11.55 36.42 -13.56
C PHE A 3 -10.43 36.61 -14.59
N LEU A 4 -9.90 35.50 -15.11
CA LEU A 4 -9.08 35.49 -16.31
C LEU A 4 -10.01 35.55 -17.53
N ILE A 5 -10.14 36.74 -18.11
CA ILE A 5 -10.83 36.96 -19.38
C ILE A 5 -9.91 36.42 -20.48
N LEU A 6 -10.25 35.26 -21.03
CA LEU A 6 -9.58 34.67 -22.19
C LEU A 6 -10.26 35.13 -23.49
N PRO A 7 -9.54 35.68 -24.47
CA PRO A 7 -10.11 35.98 -25.78
C PRO A 7 -10.37 34.68 -26.53
N GLN A 8 -11.63 34.41 -26.87
CA GLN A 8 -12.02 33.28 -27.71
C GLN A 8 -11.73 33.61 -29.18
N ALA A 9 -10.69 32.99 -29.74
CA ALA A 9 -10.56 32.81 -31.18
C ALA A 9 -11.10 31.42 -31.53
N PHE A 10 -12.25 31.36 -32.18
CA PHE A 10 -12.81 30.13 -32.75
C PHE A 10 -12.06 29.81 -34.05
N GLY A 11 -11.12 28.86 -33.99
CA GLY A 11 -10.65 28.12 -35.16
C GLY A 11 -11.44 26.82 -35.27
N LEU A 12 -11.92 26.48 -36.47
CA LEU A 12 -12.52 25.19 -36.80
C LEU A 12 -11.41 24.13 -36.92
N GLY A 13 -10.72 23.84 -35.81
CA GLY A 13 -9.72 22.78 -35.73
C GLY A 13 -10.35 21.46 -35.31
N GLU A 14 -9.82 20.35 -35.84
CA GLU A 14 -10.25 19.00 -35.43
C GLU A 14 -10.00 18.77 -33.93
N SER A 15 -10.92 18.07 -33.26
CA SER A 15 -10.76 17.62 -31.88
C SER A 15 -10.08 16.25 -31.88
N LEU A 16 -8.75 16.24 -31.82
CA LEU A 16 -7.96 15.00 -31.76
C LEU A 16 -6.98 15.02 -30.57
N ASP A 17 -6.84 13.92 -29.85
CA ASP A 17 -5.82 13.81 -28.82
C ASP A 17 -4.54 13.22 -29.39
N ILE A 18 -3.45 13.97 -29.24
CA ILE A 18 -2.13 13.57 -29.72
C ILE A 18 -1.14 13.39 -28.56
N GLU A 19 -1.58 13.43 -27.30
CA GLU A 19 -0.66 13.29 -26.18
C GLU A 19 -0.21 11.83 -26.01
N LEU A 20 1.10 11.59 -26.17
CA LEU A 20 1.70 10.27 -25.93
C LEU A 20 2.01 10.03 -24.45
N VAL A 21 2.37 11.08 -23.72
CA VAL A 21 2.87 11.00 -22.35
C VAL A 21 1.79 11.42 -21.37
N HIS A 22 1.27 10.44 -20.64
CA HIS A 22 0.31 10.63 -19.56
C HIS A 22 1.01 10.65 -18.19
N PRO A 23 0.39 11.27 -17.17
CA PRO A 23 0.97 11.29 -15.84
C PRO A 23 0.92 9.90 -15.23
N SER A 24 2.02 9.56 -14.59
CA SER A 24 2.12 8.47 -13.64
C SER A 24 2.12 9.05 -12.23
N VAL A 25 1.30 8.48 -11.36
CA VAL A 25 0.89 9.14 -10.10
C VAL A 25 1.47 8.44 -8.89
N ALA A 26 1.54 7.11 -8.90
CA ALA A 26 2.12 6.35 -7.81
C ALA A 26 3.62 6.67 -7.61
N MET A 27 4.08 6.70 -6.37
CA MET A 27 5.46 7.07 -6.01
C MET A 27 6.52 6.13 -6.61
N ASP A 28 6.16 4.86 -6.78
CA ASP A 28 7.00 3.83 -7.39
C ASP A 28 6.87 3.79 -8.92
N ALA A 29 5.95 4.53 -9.54
CA ALA A 29 5.77 4.49 -10.99
C ALA A 29 6.92 5.22 -11.73
N PRO A 30 7.47 4.63 -12.81
CA PRO A 30 8.35 5.37 -13.73
C PRO A 30 7.62 6.52 -14.42
N MET A 31 8.34 7.45 -15.05
CA MET A 31 7.68 8.52 -15.82
C MET A 31 7.02 7.95 -17.08
N GLY A 32 5.73 8.25 -17.30
CA GLY A 32 5.00 7.91 -18.53
C GLY A 32 4.31 6.54 -18.54
N ILE A 33 4.43 5.77 -17.45
CA ILE A 33 3.77 4.48 -17.25
C ILE A 33 3.33 4.38 -15.79
N GLU A 34 2.10 3.90 -15.54
CA GLU A 34 1.57 3.76 -14.18
C GLU A 34 2.21 2.56 -13.45
N SER A 35 2.19 2.58 -12.12
CA SER A 35 2.61 1.39 -11.36
C SER A 35 1.57 0.28 -11.46
N PRO A 36 2.01 -0.99 -11.67
CA PRO A 36 1.15 -2.16 -11.50
C PRO A 36 0.87 -2.49 -10.03
N ARG A 37 1.60 -1.90 -9.09
CA ARG A 37 1.36 -2.06 -7.65
C ARG A 37 0.20 -1.19 -7.23
N ILE A 38 -0.64 -1.74 -6.36
CA ILE A 38 -1.78 -1.04 -5.78
C ILE A 38 -1.49 -0.85 -4.30
N GLY A 39 -1.65 0.38 -3.83
CA GLY A 39 -1.44 0.74 -2.45
C GLY A 39 -2.45 0.12 -1.50
N ASP A 40 -2.32 0.46 -0.25
CA ASP A 40 -3.24 0.04 0.80
C ASP A 40 -4.57 0.79 0.69
N PHE A 41 -5.57 0.30 1.39
CA PHE A 41 -6.85 0.98 1.46
C PHE A 41 -6.67 2.38 2.04
N GLY A 42 -7.15 3.41 1.33
CA GLY A 42 -7.04 4.81 1.76
C GLY A 42 -5.81 5.54 1.24
N ASP A 43 -4.88 4.85 0.56
CA ASP A 43 -3.71 5.48 -0.03
C ASP A 43 -4.13 6.52 -1.07
N LEU A 44 -3.69 7.76 -0.85
CA LEU A 44 -3.95 8.89 -1.73
C LEU A 44 -2.62 9.43 -2.27
N ASN A 45 -2.47 9.35 -3.58
CA ASN A 45 -1.36 9.93 -4.32
C ASN A 45 -1.87 11.10 -5.16
N VAL A 46 -1.15 12.22 -5.12
CA VAL A 46 -1.41 13.43 -5.89
C VAL A 46 -0.21 13.71 -6.76
N SER A 47 -0.44 13.98 -8.03
CA SER A 47 0.61 14.34 -8.99
C SER A 47 0.27 15.63 -9.71
N VAL A 48 1.25 16.51 -9.81
CA VAL A 48 1.22 17.70 -10.66
C VAL A 48 2.41 17.63 -11.59
N GLN A 49 2.15 17.59 -12.90
CA GLN A 49 3.17 17.45 -13.91
C GLN A 49 3.08 18.57 -14.95
N SER A 50 4.21 19.19 -15.26
CA SER A 50 4.33 20.22 -16.28
C SER A 50 5.29 19.75 -17.38
N GLN A 51 4.85 19.84 -18.63
CA GLN A 51 5.59 19.37 -19.81
C GLN A 51 5.67 20.48 -20.86
N TYR A 52 6.88 20.80 -21.31
CA TYR A 52 7.11 21.60 -22.51
C TYR A 52 7.39 20.67 -23.69
N ILE A 53 6.69 20.89 -24.81
CA ILE A 53 6.76 20.05 -26.00
C ILE A 53 6.97 20.95 -27.23
N ARG A 54 7.96 20.59 -28.05
CA ARG A 54 8.25 21.25 -29.33
C ARG A 54 7.90 20.33 -30.49
N ASP A 55 7.21 20.93 -31.46
CA ASP A 55 6.72 20.33 -32.70
C ASP A 55 6.03 18.97 -32.50
N PRO A 56 5.04 18.84 -31.58
CA PRO A 56 4.31 17.58 -31.35
C PRO A 56 3.43 17.14 -32.52
N LEU A 57 3.16 18.02 -33.49
CA LEU A 57 2.34 17.70 -34.66
C LEU A 57 2.85 18.44 -35.90
N ILE A 58 3.47 17.67 -36.79
CA ILE A 58 3.94 18.12 -38.11
C ILE A 58 3.11 17.39 -39.16
N LEU A 59 2.64 18.11 -40.18
CA LEU A 59 1.95 17.51 -41.31
C LEU A 59 2.95 17.15 -42.39
N TYR A 60 2.77 15.97 -42.97
CA TYR A 60 3.50 15.56 -44.17
C TYR A 60 2.52 15.33 -45.31
N LYS A 61 2.99 15.54 -46.54
CA LYS A 61 2.30 15.15 -47.76
C LYS A 61 3.33 14.58 -48.71
N ASP A 62 3.15 13.32 -49.13
CA ASP A 62 4.11 12.61 -49.98
C ASP A 62 5.54 12.61 -49.38
N ASN A 63 5.66 12.45 -48.06
CA ASN A 63 6.91 12.57 -47.27
C ASN A 63 7.57 13.96 -47.27
N ILE A 64 6.87 15.01 -47.69
CA ILE A 64 7.35 16.40 -47.64
C ILE A 64 6.72 17.11 -46.45
N ASP A 65 7.55 17.71 -45.60
CA ASP A 65 7.14 18.53 -44.47
C ASP A 65 6.29 19.72 -44.95
N GLN A 66 5.06 19.81 -44.45
CA GLN A 66 4.10 20.88 -44.76
C GLN A 66 4.03 21.95 -43.66
N GLY A 67 4.86 21.87 -42.62
CA GLY A 67 4.86 22.74 -41.46
C GLY A 67 4.13 22.15 -40.26
N ALA A 68 4.35 22.76 -39.11
CA ALA A 68 3.82 22.32 -37.83
C ALA A 68 2.45 22.91 -37.54
N VAL A 69 1.47 22.02 -37.28
CA VAL A 69 0.12 22.42 -36.83
C VAL A 69 0.19 22.94 -35.40
N VAL A 70 0.99 22.30 -34.56
CA VAL A 70 1.31 22.78 -33.21
C VAL A 70 2.84 22.85 -33.10
N ARG A 71 3.39 24.06 -32.96
CA ARG A 71 4.85 24.25 -32.79
C ARG A 71 5.30 24.11 -31.34
N ARG A 72 4.56 24.73 -30.41
CA ARG A 72 4.95 24.77 -29.00
C ARG A 72 3.74 24.58 -28.11
N LYS A 73 3.91 23.72 -27.12
CA LYS A 73 2.86 23.34 -26.18
C LYS A 73 3.43 23.20 -24.79
N GLN A 74 2.78 23.82 -23.82
CA GLN A 74 2.99 23.57 -22.40
C GLN A 74 1.76 22.84 -21.88
N VAL A 75 1.92 21.65 -21.32
CA VAL A 75 0.83 20.86 -20.74
C VAL A 75 1.04 20.73 -19.24
N LEU A 76 0.05 21.12 -18.46
CA LEU A 76 -0.05 20.88 -17.03
C LEU A 76 -1.08 19.78 -16.78
N GLN A 77 -0.65 18.65 -16.25
CA GLN A 77 -1.51 17.52 -15.88
C GLN A 77 -1.57 17.42 -14.37
N THR A 78 -2.78 17.48 -13.81
CA THR A 78 -3.03 17.16 -12.42
C THR A 78 -3.72 15.82 -12.33
N ALA A 79 -3.25 14.95 -11.44
CA ALA A 79 -3.84 13.63 -11.26
C ALA A 79 -3.95 13.26 -9.78
N LEU A 80 -5.04 12.55 -9.47
CA LEU A 80 -5.29 11.94 -8.18
C LEU A 80 -5.36 10.43 -8.39
N LEU A 81 -4.72 9.67 -7.52
CA LEU A 81 -4.80 8.23 -7.49
C LEU A 81 -5.18 7.82 -6.07
N PHE A 82 -6.29 7.10 -5.95
CA PHE A 82 -6.85 6.67 -4.68
C PHE A 82 -7.07 5.16 -4.71
N ASP A 83 -6.43 4.45 -3.78
CA ASP A 83 -6.54 3.00 -3.69
C ASP A 83 -7.62 2.61 -2.67
N LEU A 84 -8.66 1.94 -3.16
CA LEU A 84 -9.84 1.51 -2.40
C LEU A 84 -9.66 0.15 -1.75
N SER A 85 -8.61 -0.57 -2.11
CA SER A 85 -8.20 -1.84 -1.51
C SER A 85 -6.83 -2.19 -2.09
N PRO A 86 -6.14 -3.18 -1.49
CA PRO A 86 -4.89 -3.72 -2.06
C PRO A 86 -4.99 -4.31 -3.47
N LYS A 87 -6.19 -4.42 -4.03
CA LYS A 87 -6.42 -4.96 -5.37
C LYS A 87 -7.10 -3.96 -6.30
N PHE A 88 -7.53 -2.81 -5.82
CA PHE A 88 -8.36 -1.93 -6.62
C PHE A 88 -8.13 -0.46 -6.31
N GLY A 89 -7.93 0.34 -7.35
CA GLY A 89 -7.73 1.78 -7.24
C GLY A 89 -8.33 2.55 -8.39
N PHE A 90 -8.59 3.84 -8.14
CA PHE A 90 -9.12 4.78 -9.12
C PHE A 90 -8.13 5.91 -9.36
N LYS A 91 -8.10 6.39 -10.60
CA LYS A 91 -7.33 7.55 -11.01
C LYS A 91 -8.23 8.60 -11.64
N LEU A 92 -8.06 9.85 -11.29
CA LEU A 92 -8.65 10.99 -11.99
C LEU A 92 -7.53 11.85 -12.56
N THR A 93 -7.61 12.22 -13.83
CA THR A 93 -6.64 13.09 -14.48
C THR A 93 -7.32 14.25 -15.18
N ALA A 94 -6.77 15.45 -15.00
CA ALA A 94 -7.21 16.68 -15.66
C ALA A 94 -6.02 17.36 -16.35
N PRO A 95 -6.03 17.44 -17.69
CA PRO A 95 -5.01 18.14 -18.47
C PRO A 95 -5.45 19.58 -18.81
N LEU A 96 -4.53 20.51 -18.59
CA LEU A 96 -4.60 21.89 -19.05
C LEU A 96 -3.40 22.17 -19.97
N ALA A 97 -3.57 23.01 -20.97
CA ALA A 97 -2.48 23.38 -21.86
C ALA A 97 -2.47 24.84 -22.25
N LEU A 98 -1.28 25.33 -22.57
CA LEU A 98 -1.03 26.57 -23.29
C LEU A 98 -0.30 26.19 -24.57
N GLN A 99 -0.85 26.51 -25.75
CA GLN A 99 -0.18 26.27 -27.02
C GLN A 99 0.02 27.56 -27.80
N TRP A 100 1.14 27.67 -28.50
CA TRP A 100 1.47 28.85 -29.28
C TRP A 100 2.35 28.52 -30.48
N SER A 101 2.28 29.39 -31.48
CA SER A 101 2.95 29.24 -32.76
C SER A 101 2.38 28.07 -33.58
N THR A 102 2.00 28.37 -34.81
CA THR A 102 1.45 27.40 -35.77
C THR A 102 1.74 27.89 -37.18
N ASP A 103 2.05 26.96 -38.07
CA ASP A 103 2.17 27.21 -39.50
C ASP A 103 0.79 27.04 -40.21
N HIS A 104 -0.20 26.48 -39.50
CA HIS A 104 -1.56 26.17 -39.98
C HIS A 104 -2.62 26.77 -39.03
N PRO A 105 -2.86 28.09 -39.07
CA PRO A 105 -3.77 28.78 -38.14
C PRO A 105 -5.26 28.41 -38.32
N ASP A 106 -5.60 27.74 -39.41
CA ASP A 106 -6.89 27.14 -39.69
C ASP A 106 -7.12 25.83 -38.92
N LEU A 107 -6.05 25.09 -38.60
CA LEU A 107 -6.10 23.77 -37.97
C LEU A 107 -5.83 23.79 -36.45
N ALA A 108 -5.19 24.84 -35.94
CA ALA A 108 -4.84 24.94 -34.52
C ALA A 108 -5.11 26.32 -33.93
N ARG A 109 -5.64 26.32 -32.70
CA ARG A 109 -5.76 27.53 -31.88
C ARG A 109 -4.44 27.90 -31.23
N ASN A 110 -4.28 29.16 -30.85
CA ASN A 110 -3.28 29.58 -29.86
C ASN A 110 -3.98 29.92 -28.53
N GLY A 111 -3.26 29.81 -27.41
CA GLY A 111 -3.74 30.16 -26.07
C GLY A 111 -4.02 28.95 -25.20
N SER A 112 -4.84 29.15 -24.16
CA SER A 112 -5.16 28.10 -23.19
C SER A 112 -6.24 27.16 -23.70
N ALA A 113 -6.14 25.90 -23.28
CA ALA A 113 -7.11 24.85 -23.53
C ALA A 113 -7.17 23.88 -22.36
N MET A 114 -8.32 23.22 -22.22
CA MET A 114 -8.48 22.04 -21.38
C MET A 114 -8.54 20.82 -22.30
N GLY A 115 -7.93 19.70 -21.88
CA GLY A 115 -8.11 18.41 -22.55
C GLY A 115 -9.19 17.57 -21.91
N ASP A 116 -9.30 16.32 -22.35
CA ASP A 116 -10.31 15.41 -21.80
C ASP A 116 -9.98 14.99 -20.35
N LEU A 117 -10.98 15.08 -19.47
CA LEU A 117 -10.92 14.44 -18.16
C LEU A 117 -10.84 12.92 -18.34
N THR A 118 -9.97 12.27 -17.58
CA THR A 118 -9.82 10.81 -17.62
C THR A 118 -10.11 10.19 -16.28
N LEU A 119 -11.00 9.20 -16.27
CA LEU A 119 -11.25 8.32 -15.13
C LEU A 119 -10.59 6.97 -15.41
N GLY A 120 -9.58 6.62 -14.62
CA GLY A 120 -8.86 5.36 -14.67
C GLY A 120 -9.24 4.43 -13.53
N MET A 121 -9.18 3.14 -13.79
CA MET A 121 -9.40 2.04 -12.86
C MET A 121 -8.20 1.11 -12.94
N ARG A 122 -7.73 0.61 -11.80
CA ARG A 122 -6.65 -0.37 -11.71
C ARG A 122 -7.10 -1.57 -10.90
N LEU A 123 -6.83 -2.77 -11.40
CA LEU A 123 -7.12 -4.04 -10.74
C LEU A 123 -5.82 -4.85 -10.61
N GLY A 124 -5.36 -5.04 -9.38
CA GLY A 124 -4.18 -5.83 -9.05
C GLY A 124 -4.50 -7.32 -9.17
N LEU A 125 -3.74 -8.03 -9.99
CA LEU A 125 -3.90 -9.47 -10.21
C LEU A 125 -2.94 -10.29 -9.35
N TRP A 126 -1.71 -9.82 -9.23
CA TRP A 126 -0.64 -10.50 -8.50
C TRP A 126 0.41 -9.49 -8.03
N GLU A 127 0.98 -9.73 -6.86
CA GLU A 127 2.07 -8.93 -6.31
C GLU A 127 3.01 -9.80 -5.46
N SER A 128 4.32 -9.54 -5.61
CA SER A 128 5.39 -10.03 -4.77
C SER A 128 6.41 -8.92 -4.52
N TYR A 129 7.46 -9.24 -3.76
CA TYR A 129 8.60 -8.33 -3.62
C TYR A 129 9.24 -8.00 -4.98
N GLU A 130 9.47 -9.01 -5.81
CA GLU A 130 10.17 -8.85 -7.09
C GLU A 130 9.27 -8.28 -8.19
N GLY A 131 7.96 -8.39 -8.11
CA GLY A 131 7.12 -7.92 -9.22
C GLY A 131 5.65 -7.77 -8.90
N ALA A 132 4.92 -7.23 -9.87
CA ALA A 132 3.47 -7.12 -9.80
C ALA A 132 2.87 -7.17 -11.20
N VAL A 133 1.61 -7.58 -11.29
CA VAL A 133 0.80 -7.58 -12.50
C VAL A 133 -0.57 -6.99 -12.19
N SER A 134 -1.04 -6.08 -13.04
CA SER A 134 -2.37 -5.48 -12.94
C SER A 134 -3.01 -5.26 -14.30
N ILE A 135 -4.31 -5.01 -14.29
CA ILE A 135 -5.07 -4.50 -15.44
C ILE A 135 -5.45 -3.05 -15.14
N ARG A 136 -5.36 -2.20 -16.16
CA ARG A 136 -5.84 -0.82 -16.14
C ARG A 136 -6.91 -0.63 -17.20
N GLY A 137 -7.97 0.07 -16.82
CA GLY A 137 -9.01 0.52 -17.73
C GLY A 137 -9.25 2.02 -17.55
N ASP A 138 -9.17 2.81 -18.62
CA ASP A 138 -9.45 4.24 -18.56
C ASP A 138 -10.62 4.61 -19.48
N ILE A 139 -11.39 5.60 -19.04
CA ILE A 139 -12.44 6.26 -19.83
C ILE A 139 -12.06 7.74 -19.96
N HIS A 140 -11.98 8.21 -21.20
CA HIS A 140 -11.75 9.62 -21.53
C HIS A 140 -13.09 10.29 -21.82
N ILE A 141 -13.38 11.36 -21.09
CA ILE A 141 -14.62 12.11 -21.16
C ILE A 141 -14.43 13.27 -22.14
N PRO A 142 -15.24 13.37 -23.23
CA PRO A 142 -15.09 14.38 -24.27
C PRO A 142 -15.45 15.76 -23.69
N SER A 143 -14.46 16.41 -23.10
CA SER A 143 -14.58 17.66 -22.33
C SER A 143 -13.52 18.68 -22.74
N SER A 144 -12.68 18.30 -23.71
CA SER A 144 -11.64 19.14 -24.25
C SER A 144 -12.18 20.39 -24.96
N THR A 145 -11.31 21.38 -25.05
CA THR A 145 -11.56 22.58 -25.84
C THR A 145 -11.33 22.27 -27.33
N PRO A 146 -12.25 22.63 -28.25
CA PRO A 146 -12.09 22.35 -29.68
C PRO A 146 -10.79 22.94 -30.27
N GLY A 147 -10.18 22.20 -31.20
CA GLY A 147 -8.91 22.56 -31.87
C GLY A 147 -7.69 22.64 -30.94
N SER A 148 -7.81 22.13 -29.70
CA SER A 148 -6.70 22.12 -28.73
C SER A 148 -5.68 21.01 -29.02
N TRP A 149 -6.06 19.96 -29.73
CA TRP A 149 -5.22 18.78 -29.86
C TRP A 149 -4.92 18.10 -28.49
N LEU A 150 -5.86 18.13 -27.54
CA LEU A 150 -5.77 17.51 -26.20
C LEU A 150 -6.97 16.59 -25.86
N GLY A 151 -7.83 16.30 -26.83
CA GLY A 151 -9.02 15.52 -26.61
C GLY A 151 -9.87 15.40 -27.87
N GLU A 152 -10.90 14.56 -27.78
CA GLU A 152 -11.74 14.18 -28.91
C GLU A 152 -13.22 14.49 -28.62
N ASP A 153 -14.02 14.61 -29.67
CA ASP A 153 -15.46 14.89 -29.54
C ASP A 153 -16.26 13.68 -29.02
N ASN A 154 -15.68 12.48 -29.10
CA ASN A 154 -16.29 11.24 -28.65
C ASN A 154 -15.55 10.66 -27.44
N SER A 155 -16.26 9.91 -26.61
CA SER A 155 -15.66 9.16 -25.50
C SER A 155 -14.71 8.08 -26.02
N ARG A 156 -13.64 7.82 -25.25
CA ARG A 156 -12.59 6.86 -25.62
C ARG A 156 -12.26 5.95 -24.45
N GLY A 157 -11.75 4.78 -24.78
CA GLY A 157 -11.39 3.77 -23.79
C GLY A 157 -9.95 3.32 -23.96
N THR A 158 -9.25 3.08 -22.85
CA THR A 158 -7.98 2.36 -22.87
C THR A 158 -8.11 1.12 -22.01
N ILE A 159 -7.60 -0.02 -22.47
CA ILE A 159 -7.42 -1.21 -21.64
C ILE A 159 -5.99 -1.71 -21.78
N SER A 160 -5.29 -1.86 -20.67
CA SER A 160 -3.88 -2.26 -20.65
C SER A 160 -3.61 -3.30 -19.56
N ILE A 161 -2.66 -4.18 -19.81
CA ILE A 161 -1.99 -4.99 -18.79
C ILE A 161 -0.70 -4.28 -18.42
N LEU A 162 -0.44 -4.12 -17.13
CA LEU A 162 0.81 -3.59 -16.61
C LEU A 162 1.53 -4.68 -15.83
N SER A 163 2.85 -4.76 -16.01
CA SER A 163 3.70 -5.62 -15.21
C SER A 163 4.98 -4.89 -14.80
N CYS A 164 5.52 -5.26 -13.66
CA CYS A 164 6.86 -4.85 -13.26
C CYS A 164 7.66 -6.03 -12.74
N TYR A 165 8.98 -5.96 -12.95
CA TYR A 165 9.94 -6.89 -12.38
C TYR A 165 11.17 -6.13 -11.90
N ARG A 166 11.57 -6.39 -10.66
CA ARG A 166 12.71 -5.81 -9.97
C ARG A 166 13.79 -6.88 -9.85
N TYR A 167 14.98 -6.53 -10.29
CA TYR A 167 16.18 -7.34 -10.12
C TYR A 167 17.30 -6.47 -9.56
N LYS A 168 17.67 -6.73 -8.30
CA LYS A 168 18.66 -5.94 -7.55
C LYS A 168 18.26 -4.45 -7.52
N ASN A 169 19.08 -3.59 -8.10
CA ASN A 169 18.88 -2.15 -8.16
C ASN A 169 18.18 -1.68 -9.45
N ALA A 170 17.72 -2.60 -10.30
CA ALA A 170 17.02 -2.27 -11.54
C ALA A 170 15.56 -2.75 -11.48
N GLU A 171 14.67 -2.01 -12.12
CA GLU A 171 13.27 -2.35 -12.26
C GLU A 171 12.82 -2.08 -13.69
N ALA A 172 12.15 -3.06 -14.29
CA ALA A 172 11.51 -2.95 -15.57
C ALA A 172 9.99 -2.86 -15.36
N THR A 173 9.32 -1.94 -16.05
CA THR A 173 7.86 -1.81 -16.07
C THR A 173 7.39 -1.83 -17.51
N VAL A 174 6.38 -2.63 -17.81
CA VAL A 174 5.83 -2.81 -19.15
C VAL A 174 4.33 -2.58 -19.12
N GLU A 175 3.81 -1.84 -20.11
CA GLU A 175 2.39 -1.68 -20.38
C GLU A 175 2.12 -2.16 -21.81
N LEU A 176 1.18 -3.08 -21.96
CA LEU A 176 0.68 -3.54 -23.25
C LEU A 176 -0.84 -3.41 -23.25
N GLY A 177 -1.40 -2.72 -24.23
CA GLY A 177 -2.83 -2.42 -24.23
C GLY A 177 -3.39 -2.00 -25.57
N GLY A 178 -4.67 -1.70 -25.58
CA GLY A 178 -5.39 -1.16 -26.72
C GLY A 178 -6.08 0.15 -26.35
N HIS A 179 -6.01 1.11 -27.25
CA HIS A 179 -6.81 2.32 -27.20
C HIS A 179 -7.96 2.21 -28.20
N MET A 180 -9.17 2.41 -27.72
CA MET A 180 -10.43 2.26 -28.44
C MET A 180 -11.06 3.63 -28.65
N ARG A 181 -11.21 4.03 -29.91
CA ARG A 181 -11.81 5.32 -30.29
C ARG A 181 -12.57 5.21 -31.61
N THR A 182 -13.48 6.14 -31.86
CA THR A 182 -14.16 6.24 -33.15
C THR A 182 -13.15 6.69 -34.21
N PRO A 183 -13.00 5.94 -35.33
CA PRO A 183 -12.07 6.35 -36.37
C PRO A 183 -12.42 7.71 -36.93
N THR A 184 -11.47 8.64 -36.88
CA THR A 184 -11.59 9.98 -37.48
C THR A 184 -10.66 10.05 -38.68
N ASN A 185 -11.25 10.19 -39.86
CA ASN A 185 -10.48 10.45 -41.08
C ASN A 185 -10.16 11.94 -41.13
N THR A 186 -8.89 12.28 -41.00
CA THR A 186 -8.43 13.67 -41.02
C THR A 186 -8.39 14.26 -42.44
N GLU A 187 -8.76 13.47 -43.47
CA GLU A 187 -8.61 13.80 -44.89
C GLU A 187 -7.16 14.17 -45.30
N LYS A 188 -6.19 13.85 -44.44
CA LYS A 188 -4.76 14.17 -44.56
C LYS A 188 -3.91 12.89 -44.45
N ASP A 189 -2.79 12.93 -43.72
CA ASP A 189 -1.70 11.93 -43.72
C ASP A 189 -1.93 10.73 -42.78
N PHE A 190 -3.01 10.72 -41.99
CA PHE A 190 -3.32 9.61 -41.08
C PHE A 190 -4.82 9.48 -40.76
N VAL A 191 -5.23 8.26 -40.39
CA VAL A 191 -6.54 7.99 -39.80
C VAL A 191 -6.35 7.75 -38.32
N LEU A 192 -6.95 8.61 -37.49
CA LEU A 192 -6.90 8.42 -36.05
C LEU A 192 -7.93 7.35 -35.65
N GLY A 193 -7.48 6.11 -35.46
CA GLY A 193 -8.33 4.95 -35.16
C GLY A 193 -7.92 4.23 -33.89
N ASN A 194 -8.35 2.97 -33.75
CA ASN A 194 -7.87 2.13 -32.66
C ASN A 194 -6.35 1.96 -32.73
N GLU A 195 -5.70 1.90 -31.57
CA GLU A 195 -4.25 1.79 -31.47
C GLU A 195 -3.85 0.66 -30.53
N LEU A 196 -2.71 0.05 -30.83
CA LEU A 196 -1.96 -0.74 -29.86
C LEU A 196 -1.05 0.18 -29.05
N ILE A 197 -1.04 -0.03 -27.73
CA ILE A 197 -0.17 0.64 -26.76
C ILE A 197 0.95 -0.33 -26.37
N SER A 198 2.19 0.14 -26.47
CA SER A 198 3.34 -0.52 -25.87
C SER A 198 4.24 0.51 -25.20
N THR A 199 4.37 0.43 -23.88
CA THR A 199 5.26 1.30 -23.11
C THR A 199 6.20 0.41 -22.30
N THR A 200 7.50 0.72 -22.32
CA THR A 200 8.50 0.00 -21.52
C THR A 200 9.38 1.00 -20.81
N ALA A 201 9.48 0.88 -19.49
CA ALA A 201 10.38 1.68 -18.67
C ALA A 201 11.45 0.79 -18.02
N LEU A 202 12.67 1.29 -17.99
CA LEU A 202 13.77 0.75 -17.21
C LEU A 202 14.21 1.81 -16.21
N ARG A 203 14.26 1.44 -14.94
CA ARG A 203 14.67 2.31 -13.84
C ARG A 203 15.80 1.66 -13.06
N TRP A 204 16.83 2.43 -12.75
CA TRP A 204 17.95 2.06 -11.89
C TRP A 204 17.92 2.92 -10.63
N HIS A 205 17.90 2.28 -9.47
CA HIS A 205 18.06 2.90 -8.17
C HIS A 205 19.54 3.18 -7.94
N LEU A 206 19.95 4.44 -8.16
CA LEU A 206 21.33 4.89 -7.98
C LEU A 206 21.67 5.00 -6.49
N TRP A 207 20.74 5.55 -5.72
CA TRP A 207 20.75 5.54 -4.25
C TRP A 207 19.40 5.03 -3.77
N PRO A 208 19.34 3.81 -3.19
CA PRO A 208 18.10 3.20 -2.73
C PRO A 208 17.28 4.16 -1.86
N GLY A 209 15.99 4.30 -2.19
CA GLY A 209 15.05 5.18 -1.49
C GLY A 209 15.27 6.69 -1.67
N ARG A 210 16.27 7.14 -2.47
CA ARG A 210 16.57 8.57 -2.67
C ARG A 210 16.61 9.01 -4.12
N VAL A 211 17.37 8.31 -4.96
CA VAL A 211 17.61 8.75 -6.34
C VAL A 211 17.54 7.58 -7.28
N SER A 212 16.71 7.73 -8.31
CA SER A 212 16.61 6.77 -9.41
C SER A 212 16.80 7.47 -10.74
N PHE A 213 17.45 6.80 -11.68
CA PHE A 213 17.53 7.20 -13.08
C PHE A 213 16.74 6.22 -13.92
N GLY A 214 16.02 6.68 -14.93
CA GLY A 214 15.29 5.76 -15.80
C GLY A 214 15.09 6.28 -17.21
N ASN A 215 14.69 5.36 -18.07
CA ASN A 215 14.25 5.65 -19.42
C ASN A 215 12.91 4.99 -19.68
N THR A 216 12.02 5.66 -20.40
CA THR A 216 10.74 5.12 -20.85
C THR A 216 10.66 5.21 -22.36
N LEU A 217 10.45 4.09 -23.03
CA LEU A 217 10.14 4.01 -24.45
C LEU A 217 8.63 3.86 -24.62
N LEU A 218 8.00 4.83 -25.26
CA LEU A 218 6.57 4.85 -25.57
C LEU A 218 6.40 4.56 -27.06
N MET A 219 5.49 3.64 -27.37
CA MET A 219 5.09 3.33 -28.73
C MET A 219 3.56 3.25 -28.81
N ARG A 220 3.02 3.80 -29.90
CA ARG A 220 1.66 3.54 -30.37
C ARG A 220 1.73 2.95 -31.76
N SER A 221 0.72 2.18 -32.15
CA SER A 221 0.57 1.71 -33.53
C SER A 221 -0.90 1.61 -33.90
N GLY A 222 -1.33 2.32 -34.94
CA GLY A 222 -2.68 2.19 -35.49
C GLY A 222 -2.99 0.75 -35.93
N THR A 223 -4.18 0.24 -35.60
CA THR A 223 -4.56 -1.16 -35.87
C THR A 223 -4.74 -1.46 -37.36
N ASN A 224 -4.99 -0.44 -38.17
CA ASN A 224 -5.14 -0.58 -39.63
C ASN A 224 -3.76 -0.69 -40.32
N ASN A 225 -2.71 -0.16 -39.69
CA ASN A 225 -1.34 -0.11 -40.21
C ASN A 225 -0.31 -0.61 -39.17
N LEU A 226 -0.62 -1.74 -38.52
CA LEU A 226 0.20 -2.31 -37.44
C LEU A 226 1.67 -2.41 -37.83
N PHE A 227 2.51 -1.68 -37.10
CA PHE A 227 3.97 -1.65 -37.23
C PHE A 227 4.50 -1.29 -38.63
N LYS A 228 3.67 -0.71 -39.51
CA LYS A 228 4.09 -0.29 -40.86
C LYS A 228 4.83 1.05 -40.86
N GLY A 229 4.93 1.71 -39.72
CA GLY A 229 5.57 3.01 -39.58
C GLY A 229 4.65 4.16 -39.99
N GLY A 230 5.24 5.34 -40.19
CA GLY A 230 4.52 6.56 -40.59
C GLY A 230 3.77 7.22 -39.43
N ALA A 231 2.87 8.13 -39.79
CA ALA A 231 2.22 9.04 -38.84
C ALA A 231 1.48 8.32 -37.69
N GLU A 232 0.99 7.10 -37.94
CA GLU A 232 0.22 6.25 -36.99
C GLU A 232 1.09 5.35 -36.10
N THR A 233 2.42 5.41 -36.22
CA THR A 233 3.35 4.62 -35.40
C THR A 233 4.40 5.52 -34.71
N PRO A 234 3.97 6.45 -33.82
CA PRO A 234 4.90 7.27 -33.07
C PRO A 234 5.68 6.44 -32.03
N ILE A 235 6.97 6.72 -31.94
CA ILE A 235 7.88 6.19 -30.92
C ILE A 235 8.55 7.39 -30.25
N GLU A 236 8.50 7.46 -28.93
CA GLU A 236 9.16 8.51 -28.13
C GLU A 236 9.95 7.86 -26.99
N ILE A 237 11.17 8.33 -26.75
CA ILE A 237 11.97 7.94 -25.58
C ILE A 237 12.05 9.11 -24.60
N LEU A 238 11.86 8.81 -23.31
CA LEU A 238 12.05 9.72 -22.20
C LEU A 238 13.24 9.25 -21.37
N SER A 239 14.00 10.19 -20.81
CA SER A 239 15.02 9.96 -19.80
C SER A 239 14.72 10.85 -18.60
N PHE A 240 14.78 10.30 -17.38
CA PHE A 240 14.37 11.00 -16.19
C PHE A 240 15.20 10.65 -14.95
N LEU A 241 15.22 11.58 -14.01
CA LEU A 241 15.66 11.40 -12.63
C LEU A 241 14.44 11.49 -11.71
N GLN A 242 14.34 10.56 -10.77
CA GLN A 242 13.38 10.61 -9.66
C GLN A 242 14.14 10.87 -8.37
N LEU A 243 13.75 11.91 -7.66
CA LEU A 243 14.36 12.39 -6.43
C LEU A 243 13.32 12.29 -5.31
N GLN A 244 13.55 11.38 -4.37
CA GLN A 244 12.74 11.24 -3.17
C GLN A 244 13.22 12.27 -2.15
N ALA A 245 12.43 13.34 -1.97
CA ALA A 245 12.79 14.43 -1.05
C ALA A 245 12.53 14.03 0.41
N THR A 246 11.41 13.36 0.65
CA THR A 246 10.97 12.79 1.93
C THR A 246 10.25 11.46 1.64
N ALA A 247 9.81 10.70 2.65
CA ALA A 247 9.07 9.45 2.41
C ALA A 247 7.79 9.66 1.58
N ASP A 248 7.17 10.83 1.70
CA ASP A 248 5.90 11.24 1.11
C ASP A 248 6.03 12.13 -0.14
N GLN A 249 7.21 12.67 -0.46
CA GLN A 249 7.38 13.64 -1.54
C GLN A 249 8.45 13.22 -2.55
N GLN A 250 8.11 13.33 -3.83
CA GLN A 250 9.00 12.98 -4.93
C GLN A 250 8.96 14.02 -6.05
N TRP A 251 10.14 14.33 -6.57
CA TRP A 251 10.33 15.15 -7.76
C TRP A 251 10.82 14.31 -8.92
N ILE A 252 10.33 14.60 -10.12
CA ILE A 252 10.78 13.96 -11.36
C ILE A 252 11.18 15.06 -12.33
N LEU A 253 12.36 14.91 -12.91
CA LEU A 253 12.91 15.85 -13.89
C LEU A 253 13.41 15.04 -15.07
N GLY A 254 13.14 15.48 -16.29
CA GLY A 254 13.62 14.75 -17.45
C GLY A 254 13.34 15.41 -18.78
N THR A 255 13.76 14.69 -19.82
CA THR A 255 13.65 15.12 -21.21
C THR A 255 13.17 13.96 -22.06
N GLY A 256 12.62 14.27 -23.24
CA GLY A 256 12.19 13.27 -24.21
C GLY A 256 12.48 13.68 -25.65
N LYS A 257 12.47 12.69 -26.53
CA LYS A 257 12.64 12.86 -27.97
C LYS A 257 11.90 11.78 -28.74
N GLY A 258 11.14 12.19 -29.76
CA GLY A 258 10.56 11.33 -30.78
C GLY A 258 11.64 10.64 -31.60
N LEU A 259 11.52 9.32 -31.74
CA LEU A 259 12.39 8.46 -32.55
C LEU A 259 11.80 8.14 -33.92
N SER A 260 10.49 8.36 -34.10
CA SER A 260 9.81 8.29 -35.39
C SER A 260 8.96 9.54 -35.64
N ALA A 261 8.68 9.82 -36.91
CA ALA A 261 7.68 10.80 -37.29
C ALA A 261 6.30 10.17 -37.08
N GLY A 262 5.53 10.72 -36.14
CA GLY A 262 4.20 10.26 -35.79
C GLY A 262 3.46 11.33 -35.00
N TYR A 263 2.11 11.33 -35.04
CA TYR A 263 1.37 12.32 -34.26
C TYR A 263 1.70 12.17 -32.78
N GLY A 264 1.92 13.31 -32.11
CA GLY A 264 2.29 13.34 -30.69
C GLY A 264 3.77 13.12 -30.41
N ALA A 265 4.54 12.55 -31.35
CA ALA A 265 5.97 12.37 -31.18
C ALA A 265 6.66 13.73 -31.20
N SER A 266 7.31 14.08 -30.10
CA SER A 266 7.94 15.39 -29.96
C SER A 266 9.28 15.46 -30.71
N GLU A 267 9.62 16.60 -31.29
CA GLU A 267 11.02 16.84 -31.67
C GLU A 267 11.90 16.98 -30.41
N PHE A 268 11.30 17.54 -29.36
CA PHE A 268 11.89 17.66 -28.02
C PHE A 268 10.80 17.82 -26.96
N ARG A 269 11.01 17.18 -25.81
CA ARG A 269 10.21 17.33 -24.59
C ARG A 269 11.09 17.62 -23.39
N ALA A 270 10.64 18.50 -22.50
CA ALA A 270 11.19 18.66 -21.15
C ALA A 270 10.04 18.62 -20.14
N PHE A 271 10.25 17.98 -18.99
CA PHE A 271 9.21 17.84 -18.00
C PHE A 271 9.73 17.92 -16.56
N VAL A 272 8.84 18.39 -15.70
CA VAL A 272 8.95 18.32 -14.25
C VAL A 272 7.66 17.76 -13.68
N ALA A 273 7.74 16.85 -12.72
CA ALA A 273 6.61 16.39 -11.96
C ALA A 273 6.90 16.46 -10.46
N TYR A 274 5.86 16.78 -9.70
CA TYR A 274 5.83 16.67 -8.26
C TYR A 274 4.77 15.64 -7.89
N ARG A 275 5.13 14.70 -7.03
CA ARG A 275 4.22 13.70 -6.46
C ARG A 275 4.24 13.81 -4.94
N TYR A 276 3.05 13.67 -4.37
CA TYR A 276 2.82 13.60 -2.94
C TYR A 276 1.95 12.40 -2.64
N GLN A 277 2.44 11.51 -1.80
CA GLN A 277 1.62 10.45 -1.20
C GLN A 277 1.25 10.92 0.20
N ARG A 278 -0.04 10.86 0.56
CA ARG A 278 -0.46 11.12 1.94
C ARG A 278 0.29 10.15 2.86
N PRO A 279 1.02 10.64 3.88
CA PRO A 279 1.69 9.78 4.84
C PRO A 279 0.70 8.82 5.50
N ASP A 280 1.13 7.58 5.71
CA ASP A 280 0.44 6.70 6.62
C ASP A 280 0.57 7.27 8.04
N ASN A 281 -0.57 7.49 8.71
CA ASN A 281 -0.60 8.01 10.07
C ASN A 281 -0.45 6.89 11.11
N THR A 282 -0.18 5.64 10.70
CA THR A 282 0.17 4.58 11.63
C THR A 282 1.38 5.02 12.48
N PRO A 283 1.28 4.97 13.82
CA PRO A 283 2.40 5.32 14.68
C PRO A 283 3.62 4.48 14.29
N PRO A 284 4.82 5.07 14.21
CA PRO A 284 6.02 4.29 13.98
C PRO A 284 6.12 3.19 15.05
N PRO A 285 6.60 1.99 14.68
CA PRO A 285 6.75 0.92 15.67
C PRO A 285 7.60 1.42 16.84
N PRO A 286 7.26 1.06 18.09
CA PRO A 286 8.06 1.43 19.25
C PRO A 286 9.52 1.04 19.03
N PRO A 287 10.48 1.87 19.51
CA PRO A 287 11.90 1.58 19.37
C PRO A 287 12.19 0.17 19.91
N PRO A 288 13.13 -0.56 19.28
CA PRO A 288 13.51 -1.87 19.79
C PRO A 288 13.89 -1.75 21.27
N PRO A 289 13.50 -2.71 22.11
CA PRO A 289 13.93 -2.72 23.50
C PRO A 289 15.48 -2.65 23.56
N PRO A 290 16.05 -1.96 24.56
CA PRO A 290 17.49 -1.83 24.69
C PRO A 290 18.14 -3.23 24.69
N ASP A 291 19.28 -3.36 24.00
CA ASP A 291 20.03 -4.61 23.90
C ASP A 291 20.17 -5.23 25.29
N LEU A 292 19.57 -6.41 25.45
CA LEU A 292 19.79 -7.21 26.65
C LEU A 292 21.29 -7.53 26.72
N PRO A 293 21.92 -7.43 27.90
CA PRO A 293 23.32 -7.82 28.04
C PRO A 293 23.50 -9.25 27.52
N ASP A 294 24.62 -9.49 26.82
CA ASP A 294 24.96 -10.80 26.27
C ASP A 294 24.72 -11.88 27.32
N PRO A 295 23.92 -12.92 27.02
CA PRO A 295 23.72 -14.01 27.94
C PRO A 295 25.10 -14.65 28.26
N PRO A 296 25.35 -15.01 29.53
CA PRO A 296 26.58 -15.69 29.89
C PRO A 296 26.76 -16.97 29.05
N PRO A 297 28.01 -17.42 28.82
CA PRO A 297 28.28 -18.57 27.98
C PRO A 297 27.46 -19.77 28.43
N THR A 298 26.61 -20.25 27.52
CA THR A 298 25.70 -21.37 27.73
C THR A 298 26.52 -22.62 28.03
N VAL A 299 26.40 -23.13 29.25
CA VAL A 299 26.70 -24.54 29.52
C VAL A 299 25.66 -25.33 28.73
N GLU A 300 26.09 -26.22 27.84
CA GLU A 300 25.22 -27.19 27.18
C GLU A 300 24.64 -28.13 28.25
N GLU A 301 23.60 -27.66 28.92
CA GLU A 301 22.72 -28.51 29.70
C GLU A 301 21.74 -29.11 28.70
N LYS A 302 21.79 -30.43 28.58
CA LYS A 302 20.86 -31.22 27.77
C LYS A 302 19.47 -31.04 28.38
N ILE A 303 18.71 -30.08 27.87
CA ILE A 303 17.31 -29.84 28.22
C ILE A 303 16.57 -31.14 27.89
N GLU A 304 16.07 -31.82 28.93
CA GLU A 304 15.04 -32.84 28.74
C GLU A 304 13.84 -32.17 28.07
N ASP A 305 13.35 -32.75 26.97
CA ASP A 305 12.21 -32.21 26.23
C ASP A 305 11.09 -31.83 27.20
N PRO A 306 10.63 -30.56 27.21
CA PRO A 306 9.47 -30.21 28.00
C PRO A 306 8.29 -31.10 27.56
N PRO A 307 7.40 -31.50 28.48
CA PRO A 307 6.26 -32.34 28.13
C PRO A 307 5.50 -31.70 26.96
N GLU A 308 5.22 -32.49 25.91
CA GLU A 308 4.44 -32.03 24.76
C GLU A 308 3.17 -31.35 25.28
N GLU A 309 3.07 -30.04 25.04
CA GLU A 309 1.89 -29.28 25.44
C GLU A 309 0.69 -29.79 24.65
N VAL A 310 -0.24 -30.41 25.37
CA VAL A 310 -1.43 -31.01 24.79
C VAL A 310 -2.42 -29.90 24.47
N TRP A 311 -2.43 -29.46 23.21
CA TRP A 311 -3.46 -28.57 22.65
C TRP A 311 -4.84 -29.22 22.73
N GLU A 312 -5.87 -28.45 23.07
CA GLU A 312 -7.23 -28.96 23.07
C GLU A 312 -7.71 -29.30 21.63
N GLU A 313 -8.70 -30.19 21.52
CA GLU A 313 -9.23 -30.61 20.22
C GLU A 313 -9.95 -29.43 19.54
N GLY A 314 -9.38 -28.94 18.42
CA GLY A 314 -9.90 -27.78 17.68
C GLY A 314 -9.26 -26.43 18.04
N GLU A 315 -8.37 -26.39 19.03
CA GLU A 315 -7.58 -25.19 19.36
C GLU A 315 -6.51 -24.93 18.28
N LEU A 316 -6.54 -23.74 17.67
CA LEU A 316 -5.60 -23.33 16.60
C LEU A 316 -4.65 -22.21 17.05
N ALA A 317 -5.04 -21.44 18.05
CA ALA A 317 -4.21 -20.42 18.69
C ALA A 317 -4.65 -20.23 20.14
N ARG A 318 -3.78 -19.70 21.01
CA ARG A 318 -4.11 -19.39 22.41
C ARG A 318 -3.33 -18.19 22.91
N VAL A 319 -3.84 -17.53 23.95
CA VAL A 319 -3.11 -16.45 24.65
C VAL A 319 -2.12 -17.09 25.61
N GLU A 320 -0.86 -16.69 25.51
CA GLU A 320 0.21 -17.04 26.44
C GLU A 320 0.85 -15.76 26.93
N GLU A 321 0.76 -15.43 28.22
CA GLU A 321 1.33 -14.23 28.85
C GLU A 321 1.29 -12.96 27.96
N ASN A 322 2.32 -12.74 27.14
CA ASN A 322 2.49 -11.57 26.26
C ASN A 322 2.44 -11.89 24.75
N GLN A 323 1.90 -13.03 24.33
CA GLN A 323 1.81 -13.43 22.92
C GLN A 323 0.56 -14.25 22.62
N ILE A 324 0.21 -14.34 21.33
CA ILE A 324 -0.76 -15.31 20.82
C ILE A 324 0.02 -16.42 20.14
N ALA A 325 0.12 -17.57 20.80
CA ALA A 325 0.77 -18.74 20.25
C ALA A 325 -0.16 -19.44 19.24
N ILE A 326 0.40 -19.84 18.11
CA ILE A 326 -0.31 -20.56 17.05
C ILE A 326 0.14 -22.02 17.04
N ARG A 327 -0.81 -22.95 16.89
CA ARG A 327 -0.52 -24.39 16.88
C ARG A 327 0.26 -24.86 15.65
N GLY A 328 0.10 -24.15 14.54
CA GLY A 328 0.79 -24.43 13.27
C GLY A 328 1.43 -23.17 12.70
N GLU A 329 1.66 -23.15 11.39
CA GLU A 329 2.28 -22.00 10.71
C GLU A 329 1.28 -21.27 9.81
N ILE A 330 1.47 -19.96 9.65
CA ILE A 330 0.81 -19.21 8.57
C ILE A 330 1.62 -19.40 7.29
N LYS A 331 1.04 -20.07 6.31
CA LYS A 331 1.70 -20.45 5.06
C LYS A 331 1.35 -19.48 3.93
N PHE A 332 2.32 -19.31 3.05
CA PHE A 332 2.25 -18.40 1.91
C PHE A 332 2.63 -19.13 0.61
N GLU A 333 2.12 -18.66 -0.53
CA GLU A 333 2.65 -19.08 -1.83
C GLU A 333 4.14 -18.70 -1.94
N LEU A 334 4.94 -19.58 -2.55
CA LEU A 334 6.39 -19.46 -2.61
C LEU A 334 6.82 -18.08 -3.16
N GLY A 335 7.66 -17.37 -2.40
CA GLY A 335 8.20 -16.05 -2.77
C GLY A 335 7.19 -14.89 -2.75
N THR A 336 5.97 -15.11 -2.23
CA THR A 336 4.93 -14.07 -2.17
C THR A 336 4.44 -13.81 -0.74
N ALA A 337 3.54 -12.83 -0.62
CA ALA A 337 2.74 -12.58 0.57
C ALA A 337 1.29 -13.08 0.43
N THR A 338 0.99 -13.92 -0.56
CA THR A 338 -0.33 -14.54 -0.73
C THR A 338 -0.53 -15.63 0.30
N ILE A 339 -1.43 -15.42 1.26
CA ILE A 339 -1.76 -16.41 2.31
C ILE A 339 -2.50 -17.60 1.68
N LEU A 340 -2.05 -18.82 1.98
CA LEU A 340 -2.71 -20.04 1.52
C LEU A 340 -4.04 -20.27 2.25
N THR A 341 -5.01 -20.87 1.54
CA THR A 341 -6.36 -21.12 2.08
C THR A 341 -6.34 -21.96 3.35
N GLU A 342 -5.38 -22.86 3.52
CA GLU A 342 -5.21 -23.71 4.70
C GLU A 342 -4.90 -22.92 5.99
N SER A 343 -4.34 -21.71 5.90
CA SER A 343 -4.05 -20.86 7.06
C SER A 343 -5.21 -19.92 7.43
N LYS A 344 -6.26 -19.83 6.61
CA LYS A 344 -7.42 -18.97 6.89
C LYS A 344 -8.15 -19.35 8.18
N PRO A 345 -8.41 -20.64 8.50
CA PRO A 345 -9.05 -21.01 9.76
C PRO A 345 -8.26 -20.55 10.99
N THR A 346 -6.93 -20.64 10.96
CA THR A 346 -6.06 -20.14 12.04
C THR A 346 -6.19 -18.63 12.19
N LEU A 347 -6.23 -17.88 11.09
CA LEU A 347 -6.40 -16.42 11.14
C LEU A 347 -7.78 -16.00 11.66
N THR A 348 -8.83 -16.73 11.29
CA THR A 348 -10.16 -16.52 11.87
C THR A 348 -10.16 -16.82 13.37
N TYR A 349 -9.52 -17.90 13.80
CA TYR A 349 -9.41 -18.24 15.22
C TYR A 349 -8.67 -17.15 16.01
N ILE A 350 -7.55 -16.64 15.49
CA ILE A 350 -6.80 -15.53 16.11
C ILE A 350 -7.68 -14.28 16.20
N ALA A 351 -8.43 -13.97 15.14
CA ALA A 351 -9.34 -12.84 15.14
C ALA A 351 -10.44 -12.97 16.21
N ASP A 352 -11.03 -14.16 16.34
CA ASP A 352 -12.03 -14.46 17.37
C ASP A 352 -11.43 -14.36 18.78
N LEU A 353 -10.19 -14.79 18.96
CA LEU A 353 -9.47 -14.71 20.24
C LEU A 353 -9.19 -13.25 20.63
N ILE A 354 -8.69 -12.43 19.70
CA ILE A 354 -8.52 -10.99 19.94
C ILE A 354 -9.87 -10.33 20.25
N ASN A 355 -10.93 -10.68 19.52
CA ASN A 355 -12.24 -10.06 19.70
C ASN A 355 -12.99 -10.53 20.95
N SER A 356 -12.76 -11.75 21.42
CA SER A 356 -13.41 -12.30 22.62
C SER A 356 -12.74 -11.86 23.92
N ASP A 357 -11.43 -11.58 23.88
CA ASP A 357 -10.69 -11.06 25.01
C ASP A 357 -10.46 -9.55 24.87
N VAL A 358 -11.26 -8.77 25.58
CA VAL A 358 -11.17 -7.30 25.60
C VAL A 358 -9.91 -6.79 26.30
N GLU A 359 -9.26 -7.62 27.13
CA GLU A 359 -8.02 -7.23 27.79
C GLU A 359 -6.85 -7.16 26.80
N ILE A 360 -6.95 -7.79 25.62
CA ILE A 360 -5.92 -7.70 24.58
C ILE A 360 -5.99 -6.32 23.90
N GLY A 361 -5.35 -5.31 24.47
CA GLY A 361 -5.40 -3.94 23.96
C GLY A 361 -4.75 -3.77 22.59
N HIS A 362 -3.54 -4.31 22.39
CA HIS A 362 -2.79 -4.15 21.14
C HIS A 362 -1.85 -5.33 20.84
N VAL A 363 -1.95 -5.88 19.63
CA VAL A 363 -1.11 -6.97 19.12
C VAL A 363 -0.22 -6.51 17.97
N VAL A 364 1.05 -6.91 17.96
CA VAL A 364 2.00 -6.67 16.87
C VAL A 364 2.24 -7.97 16.13
N ILE A 365 2.03 -7.94 14.81
CA ILE A 365 2.31 -9.05 13.90
C ILE A 365 3.75 -8.87 13.39
N GLU A 366 4.62 -9.80 13.74
CA GLU A 366 6.04 -9.74 13.40
C GLU A 366 6.38 -10.82 12.37
N GLY A 367 6.81 -10.38 11.19
CA GLY A 367 7.26 -11.28 10.12
C GLY A 367 8.76 -11.52 10.19
N HIS A 368 9.17 -12.79 10.09
CA HIS A 368 10.59 -13.19 10.07
C HIS A 368 10.90 -14.01 8.81
N ALA A 369 12.18 -14.03 8.43
CA ALA A 369 12.71 -14.78 7.30
C ALA A 369 13.95 -15.59 7.74
N SER A 370 14.27 -16.65 7.01
CA SER A 370 15.57 -17.34 7.15
C SER A 370 16.68 -16.47 6.57
N GLU A 371 17.93 -16.76 6.96
CA GLU A 371 19.15 -16.11 6.41
C GLU A 371 19.42 -16.42 4.92
N GLU A 372 18.54 -17.23 4.30
CA GLU A 372 18.64 -17.59 2.89
C GLU A 372 18.17 -16.44 2.01
N GLY A 373 19.11 -15.65 1.51
CA GLY A 373 18.81 -14.56 0.57
C GLY A 373 19.61 -13.31 0.87
N SER A 374 19.19 -12.18 0.32
CA SER A 374 19.74 -10.89 0.72
C SER A 374 18.91 -10.31 1.85
N PHE A 375 19.56 -9.65 2.82
CA PHE A 375 18.89 -8.94 3.91
C PHE A 375 17.70 -8.09 3.45
N THR A 376 17.87 -7.27 2.40
CA THR A 376 16.79 -6.40 1.88
C THR A 376 15.59 -7.21 1.37
N TYR A 377 15.84 -8.31 0.65
CA TYR A 377 14.79 -9.22 0.19
C TYR A 377 14.05 -9.83 1.38
N ASN A 378 14.78 -10.34 2.36
CA ASN A 378 14.24 -10.98 3.56
C ASN A 378 13.41 -10.00 4.39
N TYR A 379 13.92 -8.79 4.60
CA TYR A 379 13.23 -7.71 5.31
C TYR A 379 11.90 -7.34 4.61
N GLU A 380 11.94 -7.03 3.33
CA GLU A 380 10.77 -6.59 2.57
C GLU A 380 9.72 -7.69 2.43
N LEU A 381 10.12 -8.93 2.13
CA LEU A 381 9.20 -10.05 2.05
C LEU A 381 8.54 -10.34 3.41
N SER A 382 9.30 -10.27 4.50
CA SER A 382 8.75 -10.45 5.85
C SER A 382 7.74 -9.36 6.20
N ASN A 383 8.00 -8.10 5.83
CA ASN A 383 7.08 -6.99 6.04
C ASN A 383 5.81 -7.12 5.19
N LEU A 384 5.94 -7.53 3.92
CA LEU A 384 4.80 -7.81 3.03
C LEU A 384 3.90 -8.92 3.59
N ARG A 385 4.49 -9.98 4.15
CA ARG A 385 3.75 -11.09 4.78
C ARG A 385 3.05 -10.66 6.06
N ALA A 386 3.73 -9.93 6.94
CA ALA A 386 3.13 -9.37 8.14
C ALA A 386 1.95 -8.44 7.79
N ARG A 387 2.11 -7.60 6.76
CA ARG A 387 1.03 -6.76 6.20
C ARG A 387 -0.13 -7.58 5.65
N ALA A 388 0.14 -8.67 4.96
CA ALA A 388 -0.91 -9.55 4.44
C ALA A 388 -1.74 -10.19 5.56
N ILE A 389 -1.09 -10.60 6.66
CA ILE A 389 -1.77 -11.14 7.85
C ILE A 389 -2.59 -10.08 8.54
N PHE A 390 -2.03 -8.87 8.73
CA PHE A 390 -2.76 -7.73 9.27
C PHE A 390 -4.07 -7.53 8.49
N ARG A 391 -3.99 -7.40 7.17
CA ARG A 391 -5.17 -7.24 6.30
C ARG A 391 -6.16 -8.39 6.44
N ALA A 392 -5.69 -9.63 6.63
CA ALA A 392 -6.55 -10.78 6.82
C ALA A 392 -7.29 -10.75 8.18
N LEU A 393 -6.64 -10.33 9.26
CA LEU A 393 -7.27 -10.19 10.57
C LEU A 393 -8.30 -9.05 10.59
N VAL A 394 -7.99 -7.91 9.95
CA VAL A 394 -8.95 -6.82 9.74
C VAL A 394 -10.17 -7.32 8.97
N GLY A 395 -9.95 -8.07 7.88
CA GLY A 395 -11.02 -8.67 7.09
C GLY A 395 -11.85 -9.70 7.88
N SER A 396 -11.28 -10.32 8.91
CA SER A 396 -11.96 -11.21 9.86
C SER A 396 -12.62 -10.47 11.04
N GLY A 397 -12.58 -9.13 11.06
CA GLY A 397 -13.30 -8.31 12.04
C GLY A 397 -12.47 -7.84 13.24
N VAL A 398 -11.14 -8.00 13.24
CA VAL A 398 -10.28 -7.38 14.26
C VAL A 398 -10.21 -5.88 14.01
N HIS A 399 -10.43 -5.08 15.05
CA HIS A 399 -10.30 -3.62 14.94
C HIS A 399 -8.84 -3.23 14.67
N PRO A 400 -8.53 -2.41 13.65
CA PRO A 400 -7.14 -2.13 13.30
C PRO A 400 -6.35 -1.32 14.32
N ASP A 401 -6.98 -0.57 15.23
CA ASP A 401 -6.23 0.00 16.38
C ASP A 401 -5.73 -1.05 17.38
N ARG A 402 -6.28 -2.26 17.35
CA ARG A 402 -5.85 -3.36 18.22
C ARG A 402 -4.73 -4.18 17.60
N ILE A 403 -4.33 -3.88 16.36
CA ILE A 403 -3.26 -4.61 15.68
C ILE A 403 -2.31 -3.69 14.93
N SER A 404 -1.07 -4.13 14.75
CA SER A 404 -0.09 -3.49 13.88
C SER A 404 0.83 -4.54 13.28
N HIS A 405 1.67 -4.19 12.30
CA HIS A 405 2.58 -5.16 11.70
C HIS A 405 3.98 -4.57 11.47
N ARG A 406 4.98 -5.43 11.44
CA ARG A 406 6.37 -5.11 11.06
C ARG A 406 7.09 -6.34 10.51
N GLY A 407 8.10 -6.14 9.68
CA GLY A 407 9.00 -7.20 9.24
C GLY A 407 10.40 -7.01 9.84
N TYR A 408 11.02 -8.10 10.31
CA TYR A 408 12.42 -8.10 10.78
C TYR A 408 13.38 -8.75 9.78
N GLY A 409 12.86 -9.40 8.74
CA GLY A 409 13.68 -10.23 7.87
C GLY A 409 14.43 -11.29 8.66
N GLU A 410 15.74 -11.39 8.42
CA GLU A 410 16.64 -12.34 9.07
C GLU A 410 17.26 -11.82 10.39
N ALA A 411 16.89 -10.60 10.84
CA ALA A 411 17.56 -9.94 11.96
C ALA A 411 17.35 -10.62 13.32
N LEU A 412 16.23 -11.34 13.49
CA LEU A 412 15.86 -12.03 14.74
C LEU A 412 15.59 -13.53 14.48
N PRO A 413 16.65 -14.34 14.29
CA PRO A 413 16.52 -15.77 14.07
C PRO A 413 16.14 -16.48 15.39
N LYS A 414 15.21 -17.43 15.30
CA LYS A 414 14.83 -18.31 16.42
C LYS A 414 15.88 -19.41 16.63
N ILE A 415 16.43 -19.93 15.53
CA ILE A 415 17.47 -20.96 15.51
C ILE A 415 18.69 -20.39 14.80
N GLN A 416 19.85 -20.53 15.41
CA GLN A 416 21.16 -20.22 14.83
C GLN A 416 21.81 -21.51 14.30
N GLY A 417 22.43 -21.47 13.13
CA GLY A 417 23.15 -22.61 12.53
C GLY A 417 22.75 -22.88 11.08
N GLU A 418 23.32 -23.93 10.48
CA GLU A 418 23.07 -24.33 9.09
C GLU A 418 22.25 -25.63 9.04
N GLY A 419 21.31 -25.77 8.08
CA GLY A 419 20.59 -27.03 7.84
C GLY A 419 19.08 -26.87 7.67
N ALA A 420 18.34 -27.98 7.74
CA ALA A 420 16.89 -27.99 7.53
C ALA A 420 16.10 -27.19 8.59
N ASP A 421 16.67 -27.04 9.79
CA ASP A 421 16.01 -26.39 10.93
C ASP A 421 15.90 -24.86 10.78
N ILE A 422 16.69 -24.23 9.89
CA ILE A 422 16.59 -22.79 9.58
C ILE A 422 15.24 -22.42 8.97
N ALA A 423 14.50 -23.42 8.47
CA ALA A 423 13.14 -23.24 7.98
C ALA A 423 12.21 -22.63 9.04
N GLN A 424 12.45 -22.92 10.32
CA GLN A 424 11.67 -22.40 11.45
C GLN A 424 11.84 -20.88 11.64
N ASN A 425 12.89 -20.28 11.07
CA ASN A 425 13.07 -18.82 11.08
C ASN A 425 12.07 -18.11 10.15
N ARG A 426 11.43 -18.81 9.21
CA ARG A 426 10.35 -18.29 8.36
C ARG A 426 9.01 -18.35 9.09
N ARG A 427 8.89 -17.57 10.16
CA ARG A 427 7.73 -17.58 11.05
C ARG A 427 7.05 -16.23 11.15
N VAL A 428 5.86 -16.25 11.71
CA VAL A 428 5.13 -15.05 12.12
C VAL A 428 4.80 -15.18 13.59
N GLU A 429 5.07 -14.12 14.33
CA GLU A 429 4.75 -14.03 15.76
C GLU A 429 3.71 -12.95 16.01
N PHE A 430 2.93 -13.13 17.06
CA PHE A 430 1.87 -12.22 17.48
C PHE A 430 2.15 -11.81 18.92
N HIS A 431 2.71 -10.61 19.11
CA HIS A 431 3.10 -10.11 20.42
C HIS A 431 2.03 -9.17 20.99
N ILE A 432 1.55 -9.44 22.18
CA ILE A 432 0.63 -8.56 22.93
C ILE A 432 1.49 -7.49 23.62
N ILE A 433 1.44 -6.25 23.12
CA ILE A 433 2.25 -5.14 23.64
C ILE A 433 1.48 -4.23 24.60
N ARG A 434 0.15 -4.34 24.63
CA ARG A 434 -0.72 -3.60 25.53
C ARG A 434 -1.85 -4.50 25.98
N LEU A 435 -2.05 -4.58 27.30
CA LEU A 435 -3.25 -5.12 27.91
C LEU A 435 -4.10 -3.95 28.43
N ASP A 436 -5.38 -3.90 28.05
CA ASP A 436 -6.32 -2.87 28.49
C ASP A 436 -7.12 -3.41 29.70
N PRO A 437 -7.30 -2.64 30.80
CA PRO A 437 -8.09 -3.10 31.94
C PRO A 437 -9.52 -3.50 31.54
N PRO A 438 -10.13 -4.51 32.19
CA PRO A 438 -11.46 -5.02 31.84
C PRO A 438 -12.58 -3.98 31.94
N ASP A 439 -12.37 -2.89 32.70
CA ASP A 439 -13.32 -1.79 32.88
C ASP A 439 -13.07 -0.60 31.93
N THR A 440 -12.15 -0.74 30.97
CA THR A 440 -11.93 0.29 29.95
C THR A 440 -13.15 0.29 29.03
N GLU A 441 -14.07 1.25 29.23
CA GLU A 441 -15.06 1.56 28.20
C GLU A 441 -14.28 1.92 26.93
N LEU A 442 -14.24 1.00 25.96
CA LEU A 442 -13.93 1.34 24.58
C LEU A 442 -14.91 2.46 24.22
N ASP A 443 -14.44 3.70 24.04
CA ASP A 443 -15.32 4.79 23.65
C ASP A 443 -15.79 4.54 22.22
N LEU A 444 -16.90 3.81 22.10
CA LEU A 444 -17.55 3.46 20.84
C LEU A 444 -17.96 4.70 20.02
N ARG A 445 -17.94 5.90 20.62
CA ARG A 445 -18.21 7.17 19.93
C ARG A 445 -16.97 7.70 19.21
N GLU A 446 -15.76 7.35 19.64
CA GLU A 446 -14.53 7.55 18.85
C GLU A 446 -14.40 6.52 17.71
N LEU A 447 -15.08 5.37 17.83
CA LEU A 447 -15.07 4.23 16.90
C LEU A 447 -16.08 4.31 15.74
N GLN A 448 -16.65 5.49 15.46
CA GLN A 448 -17.43 5.68 14.23
C GLN A 448 -16.54 5.80 12.99
N HIS A 449 -15.25 6.06 13.16
CA HIS A 449 -14.34 6.37 12.09
C HIS A 449 -13.13 5.43 12.14
N ALA A 450 -12.82 4.80 11.03
CA ALA A 450 -11.66 3.93 10.92
C ALA A 450 -10.37 4.76 11.10
N PRO A 451 -9.45 4.34 11.99
CA PRO A 451 -8.21 5.07 12.31
C PRO A 451 -7.24 5.25 11.12
N TRP A 452 -7.40 4.49 10.03
CA TRP A 452 -6.56 4.58 8.83
C TRP A 452 -7.13 5.49 7.72
N ASP A 453 -8.46 5.67 7.61
CA ASP A 453 -9.08 6.45 6.54
C ASP A 453 -10.21 7.42 6.98
N GLY A 454 -10.64 7.36 8.23
CA GLY A 454 -11.78 8.09 8.77
C GLY A 454 -13.15 7.57 8.30
N GLY A 455 -13.21 6.41 7.64
CA GLY A 455 -14.43 5.82 7.08
C GLY A 455 -15.36 5.25 8.14
N ILE A 456 -16.67 5.17 7.86
CA ILE A 456 -17.62 4.67 8.87
C ILE A 456 -17.48 3.16 9.05
N LEU A 457 -17.05 2.73 10.22
CA LEU A 457 -16.98 1.31 10.58
C LEU A 457 -18.38 0.78 10.90
N GLN A 458 -18.94 -0.08 10.04
CA GLN A 458 -20.12 -0.89 10.38
C GLN A 458 -19.68 -2.12 11.17
N LEU A 459 -19.39 -1.90 12.45
CA LEU A 459 -19.04 -2.97 13.38
C LEU A 459 -20.29 -3.79 13.72
N THR A 460 -20.30 -5.07 13.34
CA THR A 460 -21.24 -6.03 13.93
C THR A 460 -20.54 -6.60 15.15
N LEU A 461 -20.75 -5.99 16.31
CA LEU A 461 -20.19 -6.49 17.56
C LEU A 461 -20.84 -7.85 17.89
N PRO A 462 -20.07 -8.94 18.04
CA PRO A 462 -20.59 -10.13 18.68
C PRO A 462 -21.02 -9.75 20.09
N GLN A 463 -22.22 -10.15 20.49
CA GLN A 463 -22.72 -9.90 21.84
C GLN A 463 -21.73 -10.53 22.83
N PRO A 464 -21.24 -9.78 23.84
CA PRO A 464 -20.31 -10.33 24.81
C PRO A 464 -20.92 -11.57 25.44
N LYS A 465 -20.23 -12.70 25.33
CA LYS A 465 -20.61 -13.92 26.02
C LYS A 465 -20.46 -13.60 27.50
N LYS A 466 -21.59 -13.53 28.22
CA LYS A 466 -21.61 -13.27 29.66
C LYS A 466 -20.65 -14.28 30.31
N PRO A 467 -19.66 -13.85 31.11
CA PRO A 467 -18.72 -14.77 31.72
C PRO A 467 -19.51 -15.80 32.51
N GLU A 468 -19.32 -17.08 32.18
CA GLU A 468 -19.84 -18.15 33.03
C GLU A 468 -19.13 -18.01 34.39
N PRO A 469 -19.88 -17.91 35.50
CA PRO A 469 -19.26 -17.84 36.80
C PRO A 469 -18.42 -19.10 36.99
N LYS A 470 -17.11 -18.94 37.17
CA LYS A 470 -16.22 -20.02 37.59
C LYS A 470 -16.84 -20.66 38.83
N GLN A 471 -17.23 -21.93 38.73
CA GLN A 471 -17.59 -22.72 39.90
C GLN A 471 -16.36 -22.77 40.80
N ILE A 472 -16.41 -22.02 41.88
CA ILE A 472 -15.49 -22.23 42.99
C ILE A 472 -16.03 -23.47 43.70
N ASP A 473 -15.36 -24.61 43.50
CA ASP A 473 -15.59 -25.80 44.32
C ASP A 473 -15.12 -25.49 45.74
N ASN A 474 -16.02 -24.93 46.54
CA ASN A 474 -15.87 -24.84 47.99
C ASN A 474 -16.09 -26.25 48.59
N ALA A 475 -15.10 -27.12 48.43
CA ALA A 475 -14.94 -28.28 49.29
C ALA A 475 -14.29 -27.81 50.60
N LEU A 476 -15.09 -27.21 51.49
CA LEU A 476 -14.84 -27.09 52.94
C LEU A 476 -16.17 -26.64 53.57
N ASP A 477 -17.05 -27.62 53.73
CA ASP A 477 -18.31 -27.50 54.45
C ASP A 477 -17.98 -27.45 55.95
N VAL A 478 -17.91 -26.24 56.51
CA VAL A 478 -17.84 -26.03 57.96
C VAL A 478 -19.02 -25.15 58.32
N SER A 479 -20.07 -25.76 58.87
CA SER A 479 -21.26 -25.06 59.36
C SER A 479 -20.93 -24.28 60.64
N VAL A 480 -21.48 -23.07 60.72
CA VAL A 480 -21.27 -22.11 61.82
C VAL A 480 -21.95 -22.59 63.14
N GLU A 481 -22.75 -23.66 63.11
CA GLU A 481 -23.28 -24.30 64.31
C GLU A 481 -22.27 -25.14 65.12
N ASP A 482 -21.13 -25.57 64.54
CA ASP A 482 -20.14 -26.40 65.25
C ASP A 482 -19.20 -25.60 66.19
N PHE A 483 -19.28 -24.26 66.17
CA PHE A 483 -18.41 -23.39 66.97
C PHE A 483 -18.99 -22.95 68.33
N LEU A 484 -20.24 -23.34 68.66
CA LEU A 484 -20.93 -22.86 69.87
C LEU A 484 -21.32 -23.94 70.89
N GLU A 485 -20.99 -25.21 70.66
CA GLU A 485 -21.19 -26.29 71.65
C GLU A 485 -19.88 -27.01 71.98
N MET A 486 -18.99 -26.35 72.73
CA MET A 486 -17.98 -27.05 73.52
C MET A 486 -18.19 -26.74 75.00
N GLU A 487 -18.85 -27.65 75.70
CA GLU A 487 -18.80 -27.69 77.16
C GLU A 487 -17.36 -27.94 77.64
N PRO A 488 -16.91 -27.28 78.72
CA PRO A 488 -15.59 -27.55 79.28
C PRO A 488 -15.65 -28.80 80.16
N SER A 489 -14.80 -29.79 79.86
CA SER A 489 -14.48 -30.87 80.81
C SER A 489 -13.19 -30.55 81.59
N PRO A 490 -13.05 -31.04 82.83
CA PRO A 490 -12.17 -30.44 83.83
C PRO A 490 -10.75 -30.98 83.75
N SER A 491 -9.78 -30.15 84.10
CA SER A 491 -8.51 -30.66 84.64
C SER A 491 -8.11 -29.86 85.87
N GLU A 492 -7.82 -30.64 86.91
CA GLU A 492 -7.43 -30.22 88.24
C GLU A 492 -5.98 -29.75 88.29
N ASN A 493 -5.74 -28.94 89.32
CA ASN A 493 -4.55 -28.86 90.17
C ASN A 493 -3.44 -27.84 89.90
N SER A 494 -3.53 -26.80 90.75
CA SER A 494 -2.55 -26.43 91.79
C SER A 494 -1.32 -25.61 91.39
N ALA A 495 -1.31 -24.32 91.74
CA ALA A 495 -0.61 -23.79 92.92
C ALA A 495 -0.46 -22.25 92.82
N GLU A 496 -1.01 -21.55 93.82
CA GLU A 496 -0.68 -20.17 94.27
C GLU A 496 0.76 -20.08 94.83
N PRO A 497 1.28 -18.90 95.29
CA PRO A 497 0.87 -17.50 95.09
C PRO A 497 2.07 -16.54 94.83
N ASP A 498 1.77 -15.24 94.82
CA ASP A 498 2.52 -14.11 95.43
C ASP A 498 2.95 -12.91 94.56
N SER A 499 2.24 -11.81 94.85
CA SER A 499 2.75 -10.50 95.30
C SER A 499 3.31 -9.46 94.31
N ASP A 500 2.72 -8.27 94.45
CA ASP A 500 3.32 -6.92 94.38
C ASP A 500 3.10 -6.04 93.12
N ASP A 501 2.06 -5.20 93.24
CA ASP A 501 2.00 -3.75 92.91
C ASP A 501 3.26 -3.01 93.46
N PRO A 502 3.70 -1.79 93.03
CA PRO A 502 2.82 -0.75 92.54
C PRO A 502 3.32 0.31 91.52
N SER A 503 2.35 1.16 91.16
CA SER A 503 2.45 2.64 91.03
C SER A 503 2.86 3.25 89.67
N VAL A 504 1.94 4.01 89.04
CA VAL A 504 1.89 5.51 88.95
C VAL A 504 2.67 5.98 87.70
N GLU A 505 2.15 6.77 86.74
CA GLU A 505 1.56 8.10 86.82
C GLU A 505 0.99 8.49 85.42
N GLU A 506 -0.22 9.06 85.39
CA GLU A 506 -0.74 10.00 84.36
C GLU A 506 -0.04 11.39 84.51
N PRO A 507 -0.32 12.49 83.75
CA PRO A 507 -1.41 12.72 82.78
C PRO A 507 -1.02 13.47 81.48
N SER A 508 -2.06 13.58 80.65
CA SER A 508 -2.32 14.35 79.43
C SER A 508 -1.97 15.85 79.45
N PRO A 509 -2.16 16.57 78.33
CA PRO A 509 -3.48 17.18 78.02
C PRO A 509 -4.21 16.60 76.81
#